data_AF-A0AAP2W5Y7-F1
#
_entry.id   AF-A0AAP2W5Y7-F1
#
_cell.length_a   1.000
_cell.length_b   1.000
_cell.length_c   1.000
_cell.angle_alpha   90.00
_cell.angle_beta   90.00
_cell.angle_gamma   90.00
#
_symmetry.space_group_name_H-M   'P 1'
#
loop_
_entity.id
_entity.type
_entity.pdbx_description
1 polymer ?
#
loop_
_entity_poly.entity_id
_entity_poly.type
_entity_poly.pdbx_seq_one_letter_code
_entity_poly.pdbx_strand_id
1 'polypeptide(L)'
;MLCMIIASIAVSGCILYQADSSKDIFNGMPDQTPTPDATVSPLPENEKISAPNPGATLSPSIIPPAVEPQAMMTAVEPYHCVFKWTYEKIRWTFNAEISKEALDLYRNKPHNRTTNYANYALSEEDRGFLNEMIGSICESGKNNGYGEYDNLMNIVTFVQSLPYASDKVTTGYEEYPRYPVETLADNGGDCEDTCILAAALLHEMGYDVVFIKLPDHMAIGIRLQEDREGTRFEYEGSYYYYLETTGENWGIGQVPDEYKGVRAEIYPLVKSPDVGMSFIAERSGSDSDFVYFTVRCSIKNAGPGDANGLKVHVMAMAVNKGDNYIWPPDQEIYPGNVPEGSSVEVEAEIKVPKNEASMIKCVLSGENIENKEMTTEIFTV
;
A
#
# COMPACT_ATOMS: atom_id res chain seq x y z
N MET A 1 31.02 -5.18 48.36
CA MET A 1 30.14 -5.90 49.32
C MET A 1 29.18 -4.86 49.90
N LEU A 2 27.90 -5.04 49.56
CA LEU A 2 26.66 -4.35 49.98
C LEU A 2 26.38 -2.89 49.59
N CYS A 3 25.52 -2.77 48.57
CA CYS A 3 24.55 -1.69 48.33
C CYS A 3 23.58 -1.53 49.51
N MET A 4 23.06 -0.32 49.71
CA MET A 4 21.73 -0.09 50.26
C MET A 4 20.96 0.89 49.37
N ILE A 5 19.89 0.37 48.80
CA ILE A 5 18.87 1.03 47.99
C ILE A 5 17.83 1.60 48.96
N ILE A 6 17.42 2.85 48.76
CA ILE A 6 16.18 3.38 49.36
C ILE A 6 15.22 3.70 48.23
N ALA A 7 14.17 2.89 48.13
CA ALA A 7 12.99 3.15 47.31
C ALA A 7 12.03 4.06 48.09
N SER A 8 11.40 5.01 47.41
CA SER A 8 10.25 5.76 47.93
C SER A 8 9.12 5.66 46.91
N ILE A 9 8.03 5.02 47.33
CA ILE A 9 6.73 4.94 46.65
C ILE A 9 5.85 6.03 47.25
N ALA A 10 5.19 6.83 46.41
CA ALA A 10 4.01 7.60 46.81
C ALA A 10 2.99 7.62 45.66
N VAL A 11 1.73 7.49 46.06
CA VAL A 11 0.56 7.06 45.31
C VAL A 11 -0.38 8.25 45.05
N SER A 12 -1.21 8.12 44.00
CA SER A 12 -2.54 8.74 43.81
C SER A 12 -2.65 10.18 43.33
N GLY A 13 -3.45 10.34 42.27
CA GLY A 13 -3.97 11.62 41.82
C GLY A 13 -4.81 11.48 40.54
N CYS A 14 -5.85 10.64 40.57
CA CYS A 14 -6.86 10.54 39.52
C CYS A 14 -7.80 11.75 39.60
N ILE A 15 -7.92 12.55 38.53
CA ILE A 15 -8.97 13.57 38.41
C ILE A 15 -9.71 13.34 37.09
N LEU A 16 -10.98 12.99 37.25
CA LEU A 16 -12.00 12.86 36.22
C LEU A 16 -12.44 14.27 35.78
N TYR A 17 -12.49 14.53 34.48
CA TYR A 17 -13.22 15.67 33.92
C TYR A 17 -14.48 15.14 33.24
N GLN A 18 -15.65 15.53 33.79
CA GLN A 18 -16.95 15.39 33.14
C GLN A 18 -17.09 16.49 32.08
N ALA A 19 -17.44 16.11 30.85
CA ALA A 19 -17.93 17.03 29.83
C ALA A 19 -19.46 17.00 29.83
N ASP A 20 -20.03 18.17 30.06
CA ASP A 20 -21.47 18.44 30.10
C ASP A 20 -22.04 18.62 28.69
N SER A 21 -23.30 18.26 28.58
CA SER A 21 -24.15 18.29 27.40
C SER A 21 -24.52 19.71 26.96
N SER A 22 -24.56 19.95 25.65
CA SER A 22 -25.53 20.88 25.07
C SER A 22 -25.88 20.49 23.63
N LYS A 23 -27.17 20.23 23.43
CA LYS A 23 -27.85 20.29 22.13
C LYS A 23 -28.24 21.76 21.93
N ASP A 24 -28.10 22.30 20.72
CA ASP A 24 -29.25 22.74 19.91
C ASP A 24 -28.86 23.61 18.69
N ILE A 25 -29.50 23.24 17.56
CA ILE A 25 -30.03 24.09 16.48
C ILE A 25 -29.03 24.72 15.48
N PHE A 26 -29.10 24.27 14.20
CA PHE A 26 -29.57 25.13 13.10
C PHE A 26 -29.96 24.31 11.84
N ASN A 27 -31.12 24.65 11.28
CA ASN A 27 -31.76 24.11 10.08
C ASN A 27 -31.14 24.64 8.77
N GLY A 28 -31.14 23.81 7.72
CA GLY A 28 -31.84 24.16 6.46
C GLY A 28 -31.03 24.43 5.18
N MET A 29 -31.34 23.60 4.16
CA MET A 29 -31.28 23.81 2.68
C MET A 29 -29.97 23.51 1.91
N PRO A 30 -30.03 23.21 0.60
CA PRO A 30 -30.81 22.13 -0.02
C PRO A 30 -29.96 21.26 -0.99
N ASP A 31 -30.55 20.10 -1.29
CA ASP A 31 -30.15 19.07 -2.26
C ASP A 31 -29.99 19.62 -3.70
N GLN A 32 -28.86 19.33 -4.35
CA GLN A 32 -28.67 19.48 -5.80
C GLN A 32 -27.92 18.28 -6.37
N THR A 33 -28.69 17.39 -7.00
CA THR A 33 -28.24 16.35 -7.92
C THR A 33 -27.75 16.96 -9.25
N PRO A 34 -26.63 16.49 -9.83
CA PRO A 34 -26.36 16.69 -11.25
C PRO A 34 -26.68 15.43 -12.07
N THR A 35 -27.43 15.64 -13.15
CA THR A 35 -27.66 14.75 -14.28
C THR A 35 -26.39 14.50 -15.11
N PRO A 36 -26.20 13.31 -15.73
CA PRO A 36 -25.09 13.05 -16.64
C PRO A 36 -25.51 13.28 -18.10
N ASP A 37 -24.75 14.08 -18.84
CA ASP A 37 -24.74 13.98 -20.31
C ASP A 37 -23.39 14.45 -20.87
N ALA A 38 -22.64 13.52 -21.45
CA ALA A 38 -21.53 13.82 -22.37
C ALA A 38 -21.34 12.61 -23.29
N THR A 39 -21.96 12.72 -24.47
CA THR A 39 -21.77 11.89 -25.65
C THR A 39 -20.31 11.89 -26.13
N VAL A 40 -19.68 10.72 -26.22
CA VAL A 40 -18.38 10.52 -26.87
C VAL A 40 -18.60 10.00 -28.29
N SER A 41 -18.04 10.70 -29.28
CA SER A 41 -17.94 10.23 -30.67
C SER A 41 -16.68 9.36 -30.87
N PRO A 42 -16.70 8.34 -31.75
CA PRO A 42 -15.63 7.35 -31.86
C PRO A 42 -14.47 7.75 -32.79
N LEU A 43 -13.27 7.23 -32.47
CA LEU A 43 -12.05 7.29 -33.29
C LEU A 43 -12.06 6.21 -34.41
N PRO A 44 -11.44 6.47 -35.58
CA PRO A 44 -11.54 5.59 -36.75
C PRO A 44 -10.55 4.40 -36.78
N GLU A 45 -10.92 3.45 -37.65
CA GLU A 45 -10.48 2.06 -37.81
C GLU A 45 -9.05 1.80 -38.33
N ASN A 46 -8.60 0.58 -37.97
CA ASN A 46 -7.45 -0.20 -38.43
C ASN A 46 -7.15 -0.19 -39.94
N GLU A 47 -5.86 -0.04 -40.29
CA GLU A 47 -5.32 -0.48 -41.57
C GLU A 47 -4.81 -1.94 -41.51
N LYS A 48 -5.26 -2.71 -42.51
CA LYS A 48 -4.93 -4.10 -42.81
C LYS A 48 -3.50 -4.22 -43.34
N ILE A 49 -2.75 -5.22 -42.87
CA ILE A 49 -1.54 -5.70 -43.56
C ILE A 49 -1.79 -7.11 -44.11
N SER A 50 -1.51 -7.25 -45.41
CA SER A 50 -1.74 -8.42 -46.24
C SER A 50 -0.71 -9.53 -46.05
N ALA A 51 -1.16 -10.78 -46.13
CA ALA A 51 -0.33 -11.98 -46.22
C ALA A 51 0.38 -12.12 -47.59
N PRO A 52 1.59 -12.72 -47.65
CA PRO A 52 2.14 -13.28 -48.88
C PRO A 52 1.91 -14.79 -49.02
N ASN A 53 1.87 -15.20 -50.29
CA ASN A 53 1.49 -16.50 -50.86
C ASN A 53 2.51 -17.64 -50.62
N PRO A 54 2.10 -18.91 -50.79
CA PRO A 54 2.88 -20.11 -50.49
C PRO A 54 3.70 -20.58 -51.71
N GLY A 55 4.97 -20.95 -51.49
CA GLY A 55 5.75 -21.63 -52.52
C GLY A 55 7.25 -21.65 -52.25
N ALA A 56 7.72 -22.63 -51.47
CA ALA A 56 9.10 -23.11 -51.56
C ALA A 56 9.19 -24.55 -51.02
N THR A 57 9.79 -25.41 -51.85
CA THR A 57 10.05 -26.85 -51.71
C THR A 57 11.02 -27.19 -50.57
N LEU A 58 10.73 -28.26 -49.83
CA LEU A 58 11.56 -28.79 -48.74
C LEU A 58 12.65 -29.75 -49.26
N SER A 59 13.90 -29.49 -48.87
CA SER A 59 15.03 -30.43 -48.93
C SER A 59 15.34 -30.92 -47.52
N PRO A 60 15.79 -32.18 -47.31
CA PRO A 60 15.86 -32.78 -45.98
C PRO A 60 17.04 -32.23 -45.15
N SER A 61 16.72 -31.66 -43.98
CA SER A 61 17.67 -31.16 -42.98
C SER A 61 18.46 -32.28 -42.31
N ILE A 62 19.77 -32.08 -42.24
CA ILE A 62 20.71 -32.80 -41.38
C ILE A 62 20.50 -32.28 -39.95
N ILE A 63 20.19 -33.17 -39.01
CA ILE A 63 20.00 -32.84 -37.59
C ILE A 63 21.38 -32.64 -36.95
N PRO A 64 21.75 -31.45 -36.44
CA PRO A 64 22.92 -31.30 -35.59
C PRO A 64 22.66 -31.90 -34.19
N PRO A 65 23.68 -32.40 -33.49
CA PRO A 65 23.51 -33.06 -32.20
C PRO A 65 22.96 -32.08 -31.15
N ALA A 66 22.15 -32.62 -30.23
CA ALA A 66 21.54 -31.90 -29.14
C ALA A 66 22.62 -31.22 -28.27
N VAL A 67 22.57 -29.89 -28.21
CA VAL A 67 23.28 -29.09 -27.22
C VAL A 67 22.42 -29.12 -25.96
N GLU A 68 22.97 -29.62 -24.86
CA GLU A 68 22.36 -29.51 -23.53
C GLU A 68 22.04 -28.03 -23.24
N PRO A 69 20.86 -27.71 -22.67
CA PRO A 69 20.59 -26.34 -22.25
C PRO A 69 21.50 -26.01 -21.07
N GLN A 70 22.66 -25.40 -21.34
CA GLN A 70 23.30 -24.57 -20.35
C GLN A 70 22.35 -23.42 -20.06
N ALA A 71 21.83 -23.38 -18.83
CA ALA A 71 21.10 -22.25 -18.32
C ALA A 71 22.00 -21.01 -18.43
N MET A 72 21.83 -20.22 -19.49
CA MET A 72 22.26 -18.84 -19.49
C MET A 72 21.37 -18.13 -18.48
N MET A 73 21.86 -17.95 -17.25
CA MET A 73 21.46 -16.79 -16.46
C MET A 73 21.89 -15.58 -17.29
N THR A 74 20.99 -15.06 -18.12
CA THR A 74 21.15 -13.72 -18.65
C THR A 74 21.18 -12.81 -17.43
N ALA A 75 22.33 -12.20 -17.14
CA ALA A 75 22.40 -11.13 -16.16
C ALA A 75 21.34 -10.11 -16.58
N VAL A 76 20.35 -9.93 -15.73
CA VAL A 76 19.27 -8.99 -15.97
C VAL A 76 19.85 -7.62 -15.61
N GLU A 77 20.07 -6.78 -16.62
CA GLU A 77 20.66 -5.46 -16.41
C GLU A 77 19.72 -4.58 -15.57
N PRO A 78 20.24 -3.85 -14.57
CA PRO A 78 19.44 -2.93 -13.76
C PRO A 78 18.96 -1.73 -14.59
N TYR A 79 17.87 -1.11 -14.15
CA TYR A 79 17.39 0.16 -14.68
C TYR A 79 18.26 1.29 -14.15
N HIS A 80 18.90 2.02 -15.06
CA HIS A 80 19.74 3.17 -14.73
C HIS A 80 18.98 4.48 -14.96
N CYS A 81 18.67 5.20 -13.88
CA CYS A 81 18.04 6.53 -13.94
C CYS A 81 19.03 7.61 -13.52
N VAL A 82 19.04 8.75 -14.21
CA VAL A 82 19.89 9.90 -13.86
C VAL A 82 19.02 11.11 -13.56
N PHE A 83 18.91 11.46 -12.29
CA PHE A 83 18.17 12.62 -11.85
C PHE A 83 19.08 13.83 -11.72
N LYS A 84 18.57 15.00 -12.10
CA LYS A 84 19.31 16.26 -12.04
C LYS A 84 18.37 17.38 -11.60
N TRP A 85 18.71 18.05 -10.51
CA TRP A 85 17.95 19.17 -9.98
C TRP A 85 18.90 20.28 -9.50
N THR A 86 18.34 21.41 -9.09
CA THR A 86 19.12 22.53 -8.52
C THR A 86 18.51 22.93 -7.19
N TYR A 87 19.34 23.02 -6.16
CA TYR A 87 18.95 23.52 -4.84
C TYR A 87 20.05 24.46 -4.33
N GLU A 88 19.68 25.63 -3.79
CA GLU A 88 20.61 26.69 -3.35
C GLU A 88 21.74 27.00 -4.35
N LYS A 89 21.39 27.05 -5.65
CA LYS A 89 22.30 27.30 -6.81
C LYS A 89 23.34 26.20 -7.07
N ILE A 90 23.31 25.10 -6.32
CA ILE A 90 24.14 23.93 -6.55
C ILE A 90 23.36 22.98 -7.47
N ARG A 91 24.01 22.50 -8.52
CA ARG A 91 23.44 21.47 -9.41
C ARG A 91 23.73 20.10 -8.82
N TRP A 92 22.68 19.34 -8.59
CA TRP A 92 22.72 18.01 -8.03
C TRP A 92 22.58 16.96 -9.12
N THR A 93 23.12 15.77 -8.86
CA THR A 93 22.92 14.61 -9.72
C THR A 93 22.90 13.36 -8.85
N PHE A 94 21.87 12.53 -9.04
CA PHE A 94 21.79 11.20 -8.44
C PHE A 94 21.63 10.18 -9.55
N ASN A 95 22.50 9.17 -9.54
CA ASN A 95 22.41 8.03 -10.45
C ASN A 95 21.79 6.88 -9.66
N ALA A 96 20.55 6.53 -9.98
CA ALA A 96 19.87 5.40 -9.39
C ALA A 96 20.14 4.14 -10.21
N GLU A 97 20.48 3.06 -9.51
CA GLU A 97 20.51 1.71 -10.08
C GLU A 97 19.40 0.90 -9.43
N ILE A 98 18.29 0.76 -10.15
CA ILE A 98 17.11 0.03 -9.68
C ILE A 98 17.17 -1.37 -10.28
N SER A 99 17.28 -2.40 -9.44
CA SER A 99 17.27 -3.78 -9.95
C SER A 99 15.94 -4.08 -10.62
N LYS A 100 15.97 -4.85 -11.71
CA LYS A 100 14.73 -5.26 -12.38
C LYS A 100 13.87 -6.09 -11.45
N GLU A 101 14.48 -6.92 -10.60
CA GLU A 101 13.76 -7.74 -9.63
C GLU A 101 12.97 -6.89 -8.63
N ALA A 102 13.55 -5.79 -8.13
CA ALA A 102 12.84 -4.88 -7.23
C ALA A 102 11.71 -4.15 -7.98
N LEU A 103 11.96 -3.67 -9.19
CA LEU A 103 10.94 -2.99 -9.97
C LEU A 103 9.79 -3.93 -10.36
N ASP A 104 10.09 -5.15 -10.82
CA ASP A 104 9.11 -6.16 -11.17
C ASP A 104 8.33 -6.62 -9.92
N LEU A 105 8.98 -6.69 -8.75
CA LEU A 105 8.28 -6.97 -7.49
C LEU A 105 7.19 -5.92 -7.24
N TYR A 106 7.54 -4.63 -7.29
CA TYR A 106 6.58 -3.54 -7.04
C TYR A 106 5.48 -3.45 -8.10
N ARG A 107 5.83 -3.61 -9.38
CA ARG A 107 4.85 -3.64 -10.47
C ARG A 107 3.85 -4.80 -10.38
N ASN A 108 4.20 -5.86 -9.65
CA ASN A 108 3.33 -7.02 -9.38
C ASN A 108 2.63 -6.93 -8.01
N LYS A 109 2.93 -5.93 -7.18
CA LYS A 109 2.13 -5.64 -5.98
C LYS A 109 0.78 -5.02 -6.40
N PRO A 110 -0.25 -5.01 -5.53
CA PRO A 110 -1.53 -4.39 -5.87
C PRO A 110 -1.45 -2.87 -6.02
N HIS A 111 -1.98 -2.34 -7.12
CA HIS A 111 -2.16 -0.89 -7.38
C HIS A 111 -3.63 -0.49 -7.15
N ASN A 112 -4.07 -0.58 -5.89
CA ASN A 112 -5.43 -0.24 -5.50
C ASN A 112 -5.48 1.18 -4.94
N ARG A 113 -6.36 2.03 -5.46
CA ARG A 113 -6.66 3.34 -4.87
C ARG A 113 -7.49 3.27 -3.58
N THR A 114 -7.36 2.19 -2.80
CA THR A 114 -7.86 2.24 -1.42
C THR A 114 -7.10 3.37 -0.75
N THR A 115 -7.79 4.24 -0.02
CA THR A 115 -7.32 5.57 0.44
C THR A 115 -6.06 5.55 1.30
N ASN A 116 -5.46 4.39 1.54
CA ASN A 116 -4.29 4.24 2.35
C ASN A 116 -3.00 4.29 1.51
N TYR A 117 -2.63 5.48 1.03
CA TYR A 117 -1.36 5.72 0.35
C TYR A 117 -0.13 5.44 1.24
N ALA A 118 -0.30 5.35 2.56
CA ALA A 118 0.76 4.88 3.46
C ALA A 118 1.22 3.47 3.12
N ASN A 119 0.36 2.65 2.50
CA ASN A 119 0.71 1.31 2.03
C ASN A 119 1.80 1.31 0.95
N TYR A 120 1.87 2.37 0.16
CA TYR A 120 2.90 2.54 -0.85
C TYR A 120 4.15 3.15 -0.23
N ALA A 121 3.99 4.21 0.56
CA ALA A 121 5.10 4.95 1.13
C ALA A 121 5.90 4.19 2.20
N LEU A 122 5.29 3.20 2.87
CA LEU A 122 5.89 2.43 3.96
C LEU A 122 6.20 0.96 3.61
N SER A 123 6.20 0.60 2.32
CA SER A 123 6.55 -0.77 1.93
C SER A 123 8.03 -1.07 2.21
N GLU A 124 8.34 -2.28 2.66
CA GLU A 124 9.65 -2.60 3.25
C GLU A 124 10.79 -2.82 2.23
N GLU A 125 10.49 -3.33 1.04
CA GLU A 125 11.52 -3.87 0.15
C GLU A 125 12.38 -2.79 -0.53
N ASP A 126 11.94 -1.53 -0.53
CA ASP A 126 12.69 -0.40 -1.09
C ASP A 126 13.46 0.41 -0.04
N ARG A 127 13.30 0.12 1.26
CA ARG A 127 13.92 0.89 2.34
C ARG A 127 15.43 1.00 2.20
N GLY A 128 16.10 -0.09 1.81
CA GLY A 128 17.55 -0.10 1.61
C GLY A 128 17.99 0.89 0.53
N PHE A 129 17.30 0.89 -0.60
CA PHE A 129 17.58 1.77 -1.73
C PHE A 129 17.26 3.25 -1.41
N LEU A 130 16.12 3.52 -0.78
CA LEU A 130 15.75 4.88 -0.36
C LEU A 130 16.74 5.45 0.66
N ASN A 131 17.17 4.64 1.63
CA ASN A 131 18.18 5.06 2.61
C ASN A 131 19.56 5.33 1.98
N GLU A 132 19.97 4.55 0.98
CA GLU A 132 21.20 4.82 0.23
C GLU A 132 21.11 6.16 -0.53
N MET A 133 19.98 6.41 -1.18
CA MET A 133 19.72 7.67 -1.87
C MET A 133 19.79 8.87 -0.92
N ILE A 134 19.06 8.80 0.20
CA ILE A 134 19.04 9.84 1.24
C ILE A 134 20.46 10.06 1.78
N GLY A 135 21.17 8.98 2.10
CA GLY A 135 22.54 9.02 2.61
C GLY A 135 23.49 9.73 1.64
N SER A 136 23.43 9.39 0.35
CA SER A 136 24.26 10.01 -0.69
C SER A 136 23.99 11.50 -0.86
N ILE A 137 22.71 11.90 -0.90
CA ILE A 137 22.31 13.30 -1.04
C ILE A 137 22.69 14.10 0.21
N CYS A 138 22.39 13.59 1.41
CA CYS A 138 22.67 14.28 2.66
C CYS A 138 24.18 14.39 2.93
N GLU A 139 24.98 13.38 2.61
CA GLU A 139 26.43 13.44 2.78
C GLU A 139 27.06 14.48 1.83
N SER A 140 26.59 14.52 0.59
CA SER A 140 26.96 15.57 -0.36
C SER A 140 26.49 16.96 0.11
N GLY A 141 25.34 17.05 0.79
CA GLY A 141 24.84 18.27 1.43
C GLY A 141 25.76 18.79 2.51
N LYS A 142 26.16 17.92 3.44
CA LYS A 142 27.11 18.27 4.50
C LYS A 142 28.43 18.80 3.93
N ASN A 143 28.94 18.19 2.86
CA ASN A 143 30.15 18.67 2.17
C ASN A 143 30.00 20.07 1.56
N ASN A 144 28.77 20.51 1.28
CA ASN A 144 28.42 21.86 0.84
C ASN A 144 27.94 22.79 1.98
N GLY A 145 28.02 22.34 3.24
CA GLY A 145 27.66 23.13 4.42
C GLY A 145 26.17 23.13 4.78
N TYR A 146 25.37 22.20 4.25
CA TYR A 146 23.94 22.12 4.52
C TYR A 146 23.63 21.61 5.92
N GLY A 147 22.69 22.28 6.60
CA GLY A 147 22.09 21.82 7.84
C GLY A 147 20.94 20.83 7.63
N GLU A 148 20.24 20.47 8.70
CA GLU A 148 19.08 19.56 8.63
C GLU A 148 17.97 20.11 7.72
N TYR A 149 17.66 21.40 7.86
CA TYR A 149 16.65 22.07 7.04
C TYR A 149 17.03 22.10 5.55
N ASP A 150 18.30 22.35 5.24
CA ASP A 150 18.76 22.38 3.85
C ASP A 150 18.71 20.99 3.23
N ASN A 151 19.06 19.94 3.98
CA ASN A 151 18.96 18.57 3.47
C ASN A 151 17.49 18.15 3.28
N LEU A 152 16.59 18.52 4.21
CA LEU A 152 15.15 18.36 4.05
C LEU A 152 14.66 19.01 2.76
N MET A 153 14.92 20.30 2.59
CA MET A 153 14.45 21.04 1.42
C MET A 153 15.14 20.60 0.13
N ASN A 154 16.37 20.10 0.18
CA ASN A 154 17.03 19.52 -0.99
C ASN A 154 16.34 18.25 -1.47
N ILE A 155 15.92 17.36 -0.55
CA ILE A 155 15.14 16.16 -0.88
C ILE A 155 13.75 16.54 -1.42
N VAL A 156 13.08 17.50 -0.79
CA VAL A 156 11.81 18.04 -1.30
C VAL A 156 11.97 18.60 -2.71
N THR A 157 13.01 19.42 -2.93
CA THR A 157 13.28 20.03 -4.24
C THR A 157 13.62 18.98 -5.29
N PHE A 158 14.30 17.90 -4.91
CA PHE A 158 14.50 16.75 -5.77
C PHE A 158 13.15 16.16 -6.24
N VAL A 159 12.23 15.87 -5.32
CA VAL A 159 10.91 15.32 -5.69
C VAL A 159 10.13 16.30 -6.55
N GLN A 160 10.10 17.58 -6.16
CA GLN A 160 9.46 18.67 -6.92
C GLN A 160 10.02 18.86 -8.34
N SER A 161 11.27 18.45 -8.59
CA SER A 161 11.90 18.53 -9.91
C SER A 161 11.49 17.40 -10.86
N LEU A 162 10.80 16.37 -10.37
CA LEU A 162 10.34 15.28 -11.21
C LEU A 162 9.23 15.78 -12.16
N PRO A 163 9.24 15.36 -13.43
CA PRO A 163 8.18 15.68 -14.37
C PRO A 163 6.80 15.22 -13.86
N TYR A 164 5.82 16.12 -13.92
CA TYR A 164 4.43 15.76 -13.70
C TYR A 164 3.90 14.97 -14.90
N ALA A 165 3.32 13.80 -14.65
CA ALA A 165 2.73 12.97 -15.68
C ALA A 165 1.54 12.18 -15.11
N SER A 166 0.35 12.42 -15.65
CA SER A 166 -0.87 11.68 -15.26
C SER A 166 -0.75 10.20 -15.58
N ASP A 167 -1.33 9.35 -14.74
CA ASP A 167 -1.37 7.89 -14.94
C ASP A 167 -1.85 7.44 -16.32
N LYS A 168 -2.90 8.08 -16.84
CA LYS A 168 -3.45 7.76 -18.16
C LYS A 168 -2.43 7.87 -19.28
N VAL A 169 -1.46 8.78 -19.14
CA VAL A 169 -0.42 9.03 -20.13
C VAL A 169 0.74 8.03 -19.98
N THR A 170 1.06 7.63 -18.75
CA THR A 170 2.26 6.86 -18.42
C THR A 170 2.02 5.35 -18.36
N THR A 171 0.85 4.91 -17.90
CA THR A 171 0.51 3.48 -17.77
C THR A 171 -0.64 3.04 -18.69
N GLY A 172 -1.44 4.01 -19.16
CA GLY A 172 -2.66 3.74 -19.92
C GLY A 172 -3.88 3.44 -19.04
N TYR A 173 -3.73 3.41 -17.72
CA TYR A 173 -4.81 3.32 -16.75
C TYR A 173 -5.20 4.71 -16.25
N GLU A 174 -6.48 4.94 -15.93
CA GLU A 174 -6.91 6.24 -15.41
C GLU A 174 -6.42 6.52 -13.99
N GLU A 175 -6.08 5.48 -13.21
CA GLU A 175 -5.61 5.56 -11.82
C GLU A 175 -4.61 4.40 -11.55
N TYR A 176 -3.39 4.71 -11.12
CA TYR A 176 -2.28 3.79 -10.86
C TYR A 176 -1.28 4.41 -9.85
N PRO A 177 -1.57 4.37 -8.52
CA PRO A 177 -0.64 4.92 -7.53
C PRO A 177 0.67 4.12 -7.50
N ARG A 178 1.78 4.80 -7.68
CA ARG A 178 3.12 4.20 -7.77
C ARG A 178 3.76 4.03 -6.40
N TYR A 179 4.48 2.93 -6.24
CA TYR A 179 5.48 2.82 -5.17
C TYR A 179 6.66 3.77 -5.43
N PRO A 180 7.44 4.16 -4.41
CA PRO A 180 8.58 5.09 -4.56
C PRO A 180 9.56 4.67 -5.66
N VAL A 181 9.91 3.38 -5.73
CA VAL A 181 10.82 2.85 -6.77
C VAL A 181 10.23 2.95 -8.18
N GLU A 182 8.92 2.78 -8.33
CA GLU A 182 8.24 2.93 -9.62
C GLU A 182 8.25 4.38 -10.07
N THR A 183 7.94 5.32 -9.17
CA THR A 183 8.00 6.78 -9.46
C THR A 183 9.39 7.20 -9.94
N LEU A 184 10.44 6.64 -9.34
CA LEU A 184 11.82 6.88 -9.75
C LEU A 184 12.15 6.20 -11.09
N ALA A 185 11.75 4.95 -11.29
CA ALA A 185 11.99 4.22 -12.54
C ALA A 185 11.27 4.86 -13.74
N ASP A 186 10.04 5.34 -13.53
CA ASP A 186 9.22 5.99 -14.54
C ASP A 186 9.56 7.49 -14.71
N ASN A 187 10.48 8.02 -13.88
CA ASN A 187 10.96 9.39 -13.90
C ASN A 187 9.83 10.42 -13.75
N GLY A 188 8.94 10.21 -12.77
CA GLY A 188 7.83 11.10 -12.47
C GLY A 188 6.52 10.35 -12.23
N GLY A 189 5.48 11.13 -12.01
CA GLY A 189 4.13 10.69 -11.67
C GLY A 189 3.22 11.90 -11.48
N ASP A 190 2.02 11.71 -11.00
CA ASP A 190 1.10 12.79 -10.65
C ASP A 190 1.14 13.13 -9.16
N CYS A 191 0.06 13.69 -8.62
CA CYS A 191 0.08 14.30 -7.28
C CYS A 191 0.24 13.24 -6.19
N GLU A 192 -0.42 12.10 -6.31
CA GLU A 192 -0.31 10.98 -5.36
C GLU A 192 1.08 10.37 -5.36
N ASP A 193 1.68 10.15 -6.54
CA ASP A 193 2.97 9.49 -6.67
C ASP A 193 4.10 10.32 -6.05
N THR A 194 4.09 11.62 -6.33
CA THR A 194 5.08 12.54 -5.76
C THR A 194 4.88 12.70 -4.25
N CYS A 195 3.63 12.65 -3.76
CA CYS A 195 3.34 12.61 -2.34
C CYS A 195 3.85 11.31 -1.69
N ILE A 196 3.63 10.15 -2.31
CA ILE A 196 4.09 8.84 -1.80
C ILE A 196 5.61 8.83 -1.71
N LEU A 197 6.32 9.24 -2.76
CA LEU A 197 7.78 9.30 -2.79
C LEU A 197 8.32 10.28 -1.75
N ALA A 198 7.77 11.49 -1.67
CA ALA A 198 8.19 12.47 -0.68
C ALA A 198 7.93 11.98 0.75
N ALA A 199 6.75 11.43 1.03
CA ALA A 199 6.41 10.87 2.33
C ALA A 199 7.38 9.76 2.74
N ALA A 200 7.69 8.84 1.82
CA ALA A 200 8.66 7.77 2.06
C ALA A 200 10.05 8.31 2.41
N LEU A 201 10.58 9.23 1.59
CA LEU A 201 11.92 9.78 1.81
C LEU A 201 12.02 10.58 3.11
N LEU A 202 11.03 11.43 3.40
CA LEU A 202 11.02 12.26 4.60
C LEU A 202 10.78 11.43 5.87
N HIS A 203 9.99 10.36 5.79
CA HIS A 203 9.84 9.40 6.88
C HIS A 203 11.17 8.71 7.22
N GLU A 204 11.92 8.23 6.23
CA GLU A 204 13.25 7.63 6.43
C GLU A 204 14.27 8.64 6.99
N MET A 205 14.12 9.93 6.66
CA MET A 205 14.89 11.02 7.29
C MET A 205 14.49 11.30 8.76
N GLY A 206 13.47 10.64 9.28
CA GLY A 206 12.99 10.77 10.66
C GLY A 206 11.96 11.87 10.87
N TYR A 207 11.38 12.42 9.81
CA TYR A 207 10.27 13.37 9.93
C TYR A 207 8.94 12.65 10.13
N ASP A 208 8.07 13.27 10.92
CA ASP A 208 6.70 12.84 11.12
C ASP A 208 5.84 13.50 10.02
N VAL A 209 5.24 12.66 9.17
CA VAL A 209 4.59 13.04 7.92
C VAL A 209 3.18 12.46 7.87
N VAL A 210 2.25 13.23 7.31
CA VAL A 210 0.88 12.83 7.00
C VAL A 210 0.56 13.12 5.55
N PHE A 211 -0.41 12.41 4.95
CA PHE A 211 -1.01 12.83 3.69
C PHE A 211 -2.13 13.83 3.94
N ILE A 212 -2.23 14.82 3.06
CA ILE A 212 -3.27 15.84 3.04
C ILE A 212 -4.05 15.63 1.75
N LYS A 213 -5.28 15.13 1.87
CA LYS A 213 -6.20 14.97 0.75
C LYS A 213 -7.08 16.21 0.63
N LEU A 214 -7.01 16.84 -0.54
CA LEU A 214 -7.85 17.95 -0.96
C LEU A 214 -8.78 17.47 -2.09
N PRO A 215 -9.81 18.24 -2.47
CA PRO A 215 -10.62 17.94 -3.65
C PRO A 215 -9.72 17.86 -4.89
N ASP A 216 -9.69 16.69 -5.53
CA ASP A 216 -8.91 16.38 -6.74
C ASP A 216 -7.40 16.65 -6.64
N HIS A 217 -6.84 16.76 -5.42
CA HIS A 217 -5.41 17.01 -5.20
C HIS A 217 -4.89 16.32 -3.94
N MET A 218 -3.57 16.11 -3.93
CA MET A 218 -2.85 15.56 -2.79
C MET A 218 -1.59 16.36 -2.50
N ALA A 219 -1.33 16.53 -1.21
CA ALA A 219 -0.08 17.06 -0.69
C ALA A 219 0.35 16.24 0.53
N ILE A 220 1.50 16.57 1.11
CA ILE A 220 1.92 16.03 2.40
C ILE A 220 1.93 17.13 3.46
N GLY A 221 1.78 16.71 4.72
CA GLY A 221 1.95 17.54 5.89
C GLY A 221 3.19 17.09 6.66
N ILE A 222 4.07 18.02 7.02
CA ILE A 222 5.29 17.72 7.78
C ILE A 222 5.26 18.37 9.16
N ARG A 223 5.57 17.61 10.20
CA ARG A 223 5.77 18.15 11.54
C ARG A 223 7.19 18.64 11.71
N LEU A 224 7.33 19.92 12.06
CA LEU A 224 8.61 20.55 12.37
C LEU A 224 8.78 20.73 13.87
N GLN A 225 10.02 20.70 14.35
CA GLN A 225 10.32 20.97 15.77
C GLN A 225 10.07 22.43 16.14
N GLU A 226 10.37 23.35 15.23
CA GLU A 226 10.20 24.78 15.42
C GLU A 226 8.95 25.27 14.71
N ASP A 227 8.21 26.15 15.38
CA ASP A 227 7.04 26.80 14.81
C ASP A 227 7.46 27.76 13.69
N ARG A 228 6.67 27.81 12.62
CA ARG A 228 6.94 28.63 11.44
C ARG A 228 5.66 29.26 10.93
N GLU A 229 5.81 30.35 10.19
CA GLU A 229 4.68 30.92 9.47
C GLU A 229 4.31 30.03 8.27
N GLY A 230 3.02 29.85 8.02
CA GLY A 230 2.53 29.08 6.88
C GLY A 230 1.22 28.37 7.15
N THR A 231 0.68 27.74 6.12
CA THR A 231 -0.52 26.90 6.20
C THR A 231 -0.16 25.58 6.89
N ARG A 232 -0.94 25.21 7.91
CA ARG A 232 -0.77 23.97 8.66
C ARG A 232 -2.11 23.37 9.05
N PHE A 233 -2.13 22.06 9.25
CA PHE A 233 -3.30 21.29 9.64
C PHE A 233 -3.05 20.65 11.00
N GLU A 234 -4.09 20.60 11.83
CA GLU A 234 -4.04 19.92 13.12
C GLU A 234 -4.49 18.46 12.96
N TYR A 235 -3.70 17.53 13.50
CA TYR A 235 -4.03 16.11 13.58
C TYR A 235 -3.50 15.55 14.90
N GLU A 236 -4.38 14.90 15.67
CA GLU A 236 -4.07 14.31 16.99
C GLU A 236 -3.29 15.25 17.94
N GLY A 237 -3.62 16.56 17.92
CA GLY A 237 -3.00 17.58 18.77
C GLY A 237 -1.61 18.05 18.33
N SER A 238 -1.13 17.60 17.16
CA SER A 238 0.09 18.09 16.51
C SER A 238 -0.25 18.92 15.26
N TYR A 239 0.63 19.87 14.92
CA TYR A 239 0.50 20.66 13.69
C TYR A 239 1.44 20.16 12.60
N TYR A 240 0.89 19.98 11.41
CA TYR A 240 1.59 19.54 10.21
C TYR A 240 1.53 20.65 9.16
N TYR A 241 2.70 21.17 8.76
CA TYR A 241 2.80 22.20 7.74
C TYR A 241 2.55 21.63 6.36
N TYR A 242 1.70 22.29 5.58
CA TYR A 242 1.45 21.91 4.19
C TYR A 242 2.75 21.92 3.39
N LEU A 243 2.96 20.91 2.55
CA LEU A 243 4.12 20.82 1.69
C LEU A 243 3.68 20.28 0.33
N GLU A 244 3.72 21.17 -0.66
CA GLU A 244 3.44 20.82 -2.06
C GLU A 244 4.60 20.00 -2.64
N THR A 245 4.26 18.90 -3.31
CA THR A 245 5.24 18.01 -3.96
C THR A 245 5.18 18.12 -5.48
N THR A 246 4.09 18.67 -6.02
CA THR A 246 3.92 18.87 -7.46
C THR A 246 4.34 20.27 -7.89
N GLY A 247 5.29 20.31 -8.82
CA GLY A 247 5.87 21.55 -9.35
C GLY A 247 7.01 22.09 -8.50
N GLU A 248 7.67 23.12 -9.02
CA GLU A 248 8.96 23.57 -8.49
C GLU A 248 8.84 24.75 -7.51
N ASN A 249 9.79 24.82 -6.57
CA ASN A 249 10.04 25.96 -5.68
C ASN A 249 8.95 26.22 -4.61
N TRP A 250 8.20 25.19 -4.22
CA TRP A 250 7.28 25.32 -3.10
C TRP A 250 8.02 25.15 -1.77
N GLY A 251 7.87 26.16 -0.90
CA GLY A 251 8.34 26.11 0.47
C GLY A 251 7.33 25.46 1.42
N ILE A 252 7.82 24.99 2.57
CA ILE A 252 6.96 24.49 3.64
C ILE A 252 5.99 25.60 4.08
N GLY A 253 4.71 25.24 4.20
CA GLY A 253 3.60 26.13 4.56
C GLY A 253 3.02 26.93 3.39
N GLN A 254 3.60 26.84 2.19
CA GLN A 254 3.06 27.49 0.99
C GLN A 254 2.04 26.58 0.32
N VAL A 255 0.81 27.07 0.22
CA VAL A 255 -0.31 26.37 -0.41
C VAL A 255 -0.71 27.08 -1.72
N PRO A 256 -1.03 26.35 -2.79
CA PRO A 256 -1.62 26.94 -4.00
C PRO A 256 -2.88 27.76 -3.67
N ASP A 257 -3.10 28.84 -4.40
CA ASP A 257 -4.18 29.79 -4.12
C ASP A 257 -5.57 29.13 -4.11
N GLU A 258 -5.79 28.13 -4.97
CA GLU A 258 -7.04 27.39 -5.09
C GLU A 258 -7.37 26.52 -3.87
N TYR A 259 -6.38 26.12 -3.07
CA TYR A 259 -6.59 25.29 -1.87
C TYR A 259 -6.59 26.10 -0.56
N LYS A 260 -6.45 27.42 -0.62
CA LYS A 260 -6.50 28.28 0.57
C LYS A 260 -7.87 28.20 1.24
N GLY A 261 -7.89 27.72 2.49
CA GLY A 261 -9.12 27.59 3.28
C GLY A 261 -10.03 26.44 2.86
N VAL A 262 -9.58 25.58 1.94
CA VAL A 262 -10.30 24.36 1.57
C VAL A 262 -10.16 23.34 2.69
N ARG A 263 -11.24 22.61 2.96
CA ARG A 263 -11.23 21.52 3.94
C ARG A 263 -10.37 20.39 3.40
N ALA A 264 -9.42 19.93 4.21
CA ALA A 264 -8.61 18.76 3.92
C ALA A 264 -8.98 17.59 4.83
N GLU A 265 -8.72 16.38 4.34
CA GLU A 265 -8.69 15.16 5.14
C GLU A 265 -7.24 14.77 5.39
N ILE A 266 -6.92 14.41 6.63
CA ILE A 266 -5.57 14.02 7.04
C ILE A 266 -5.52 12.51 7.20
N TYR A 267 -4.55 11.88 6.54
CA TYR A 267 -4.31 10.45 6.63
C TYR A 267 -2.91 10.23 7.21
N PRO A 268 -2.77 9.57 8.37
CA PRO A 268 -1.48 9.39 9.00
C PRO A 268 -0.65 8.34 8.27
N LEU A 269 0.68 8.47 8.33
CA LEU A 269 1.61 7.54 7.74
C LEU A 269 1.85 6.34 8.69
N VAL A 270 0.92 5.39 8.70
CA VAL A 270 0.94 4.22 9.59
C VAL A 270 0.96 2.93 8.79
N LYS A 271 1.83 1.98 9.19
CA LYS A 271 1.84 0.63 8.61
C LYS A 271 0.53 -0.08 8.93
N SER A 272 -0.18 -0.48 7.88
CA SER A 272 -1.44 -1.23 7.98
C SER A 272 -1.33 -2.49 7.13
N PRO A 273 -1.22 -3.69 7.74
CA PRO A 273 -1.22 -4.93 6.99
C PRO A 273 -2.51 -5.07 6.16
N ASP A 274 -2.38 -5.51 4.92
CA ASP A 274 -3.52 -5.85 4.06
C ASP A 274 -3.53 -7.37 3.83
N VAL A 275 -4.25 -8.07 4.70
CA VAL A 275 -4.25 -9.53 4.71
C VAL A 275 -5.45 -10.07 3.97
N GLY A 276 -5.24 -10.76 2.86
CA GLY A 276 -6.25 -11.54 2.16
C GLY A 276 -6.30 -13.00 2.64
N MET A 277 -7.46 -13.63 2.50
CA MET A 277 -7.62 -15.08 2.65
C MET A 277 -8.37 -15.63 1.44
N SER A 278 -7.97 -16.80 0.95
CA SER A 278 -8.76 -17.66 0.06
C SER A 278 -8.85 -19.06 0.68
N PHE A 279 -9.87 -19.85 0.34
CA PHE A 279 -9.96 -21.21 0.85
C PHE A 279 -10.57 -22.19 -0.15
N ILE A 280 -10.20 -23.46 0.00
CA ILE A 280 -10.77 -24.59 -0.73
C ILE A 280 -11.22 -25.63 0.29
N ALA A 281 -12.41 -26.19 0.09
CA ALA A 281 -12.94 -27.29 0.89
C ALA A 281 -13.14 -28.53 0.01
N GLU A 282 -12.42 -29.60 0.33
CA GLU A 282 -12.46 -30.86 -0.44
C GLU A 282 -12.98 -32.00 0.44
N ARG A 283 -13.85 -32.83 -0.11
CA ARG A 283 -14.33 -34.02 0.60
C ARG A 283 -13.15 -34.99 0.85
N SER A 284 -12.87 -35.29 2.11
CA SER A 284 -11.81 -36.21 2.53
C SER A 284 -12.31 -37.61 2.88
N GLY A 285 -13.60 -37.76 3.20
CA GLY A 285 -14.17 -39.06 3.57
C GLY A 285 -15.64 -39.00 3.95
N SER A 286 -16.18 -40.12 4.46
CA SER A 286 -17.52 -40.19 5.06
C SER A 286 -17.67 -41.46 5.90
N ASP A 287 -18.51 -41.41 6.93
CA ASP A 287 -18.97 -42.58 7.70
C ASP A 287 -20.48 -42.79 7.51
N SER A 288 -21.19 -43.42 8.46
CA SER A 288 -22.64 -43.60 8.39
C SER A 288 -23.39 -42.27 8.37
N ASP A 289 -22.97 -41.31 9.20
CA ASP A 289 -23.74 -40.15 9.62
C ASP A 289 -23.16 -38.83 9.07
N PHE A 290 -21.87 -38.80 8.75
CA PHE A 290 -21.14 -37.58 8.38
C PHE A 290 -20.34 -37.72 7.07
N VAL A 291 -20.12 -36.59 6.42
CA VAL A 291 -19.11 -36.38 5.37
C VAL A 291 -18.04 -35.45 5.91
N TYR A 292 -16.78 -35.82 5.68
CA TYR A 292 -15.61 -35.08 6.16
C TYR A 292 -15.03 -34.23 5.04
N PHE A 293 -14.60 -33.02 5.38
CA PHE A 293 -13.98 -32.07 4.48
C PHE A 293 -12.63 -31.62 5.04
N THR A 294 -11.61 -31.64 4.20
CA THR A 294 -10.36 -30.94 4.43
C THR A 294 -10.49 -29.52 3.88
N VAL A 295 -10.32 -28.53 4.75
CA VAL A 295 -10.42 -27.11 4.41
C VAL A 295 -9.02 -26.50 4.48
N ARG A 296 -8.52 -26.04 3.34
CA ARG A 296 -7.23 -25.34 3.25
C ARG A 296 -7.47 -23.87 3.04
N CYS A 297 -6.94 -23.04 3.94
CA CYS A 297 -6.98 -21.59 3.84
C CYS A 297 -5.59 -21.06 3.49
N SER A 298 -5.50 -20.27 2.43
CA SER A 298 -4.28 -19.56 2.02
C SER A 298 -4.42 -18.09 2.42
N ILE A 299 -3.47 -17.60 3.20
CA ILE A 299 -3.47 -16.26 3.80
C ILE A 299 -2.26 -15.52 3.25
N LYS A 300 -2.46 -14.30 2.75
CA LYS A 300 -1.38 -13.46 2.20
C LYS A 300 -1.46 -12.06 2.77
N ASN A 301 -0.34 -11.55 3.30
CA ASN A 301 -0.21 -10.14 3.66
C ASN A 301 0.43 -9.39 2.49
N ALA A 302 -0.32 -8.49 1.85
CA ALA A 302 0.13 -7.68 0.73
C ALA A 302 0.36 -6.20 1.09
N GLY A 303 -0.06 -5.78 2.29
CA GLY A 303 0.14 -4.42 2.79
C GLY A 303 1.37 -4.29 3.68
N PRO A 304 1.77 -3.07 4.04
CA PRO A 304 2.97 -2.85 4.82
C PRO A 304 2.85 -3.32 6.27
N GLY A 305 3.96 -3.79 6.81
CA GLY A 305 4.08 -4.24 8.20
C GLY A 305 3.46 -5.61 8.48
N ASP A 306 3.74 -6.12 9.69
CA ASP A 306 3.39 -7.48 10.07
C ASP A 306 1.94 -7.59 10.53
N ALA A 307 1.24 -8.59 10.01
CA ALA A 307 -0.07 -8.98 10.51
C ALA A 307 0.10 -9.87 11.75
N ASN A 308 -0.44 -9.44 12.89
CA ASN A 308 -0.14 -10.04 14.19
C ASN A 308 -1.31 -10.86 14.75
N GLY A 309 -0.96 -11.96 15.41
CA GLY A 309 -1.92 -12.77 16.16
C GLY A 309 -3.05 -13.34 15.30
N LEU A 310 -2.75 -13.74 14.06
CA LEU A 310 -3.77 -14.22 13.14
C LEU A 310 -4.43 -15.51 13.66
N LYS A 311 -5.74 -15.57 13.46
CA LYS A 311 -6.60 -16.72 13.76
C LYS A 311 -7.56 -16.97 12.61
N VAL A 312 -7.66 -18.23 12.19
CA VAL A 312 -8.68 -18.73 11.26
C VAL A 312 -9.65 -19.63 11.99
N HIS A 313 -10.92 -19.23 12.00
CA HIS A 313 -12.02 -20.03 12.54
C HIS A 313 -12.77 -20.69 11.39
N VAL A 314 -12.69 -22.02 11.32
CA VAL A 314 -13.32 -22.85 10.29
C VAL A 314 -14.50 -23.60 10.90
N MET A 315 -15.68 -23.43 10.32
CA MET A 315 -16.92 -24.00 10.84
C MET A 315 -17.85 -24.46 9.71
N ALA A 316 -18.68 -25.47 9.98
CA ALA A 316 -19.79 -25.84 9.13
C ALA A 316 -21.10 -25.33 9.74
N MET A 317 -21.86 -24.52 9.00
CA MET A 317 -23.10 -23.92 9.44
C MET A 317 -24.29 -24.77 9.01
N ALA A 318 -25.29 -24.92 9.88
CA ALA A 318 -26.59 -25.52 9.56
C ALA A 318 -27.56 -24.43 9.07
N VAL A 319 -27.92 -24.45 7.80
CA VAL A 319 -28.76 -23.40 7.20
C VAL A 319 -30.19 -23.43 7.76
N ASN A 320 -30.69 -24.60 8.11
CA ASN A 320 -32.11 -24.80 8.47
C ASN A 320 -32.39 -24.91 9.97
N LYS A 321 -31.37 -24.81 10.85
CA LYS A 321 -31.54 -25.02 12.30
C LYS A 321 -31.65 -23.73 13.11
N GLY A 322 -31.85 -22.59 12.43
CA GLY A 322 -31.91 -21.26 13.02
C GLY A 322 -30.65 -20.44 12.71
N ASP A 323 -30.69 -19.16 13.05
CA ASP A 323 -29.59 -18.23 12.78
C ASP A 323 -28.30 -18.73 13.44
N ASN A 324 -27.26 -18.90 12.63
CA ASN A 324 -25.88 -19.20 13.05
C ASN A 324 -25.63 -20.53 13.79
N TYR A 325 -26.45 -21.57 13.61
CA TYR A 325 -26.13 -22.87 14.21
C TYR A 325 -24.88 -23.49 13.56
N ILE A 326 -23.90 -23.86 14.38
CA ILE A 326 -22.63 -24.49 13.95
C ILE A 326 -22.68 -25.99 14.24
N TRP A 327 -22.34 -26.82 13.25
CA TRP A 327 -22.11 -28.25 13.42
C TRP A 327 -20.78 -28.49 14.16
N PRO A 328 -20.78 -29.16 15.32
CA PRO A 328 -19.53 -29.47 16.02
C PRO A 328 -18.77 -30.65 15.39
N PRO A 329 -17.43 -30.64 15.39
CA PRO A 329 -16.57 -29.57 15.88
C PRO A 329 -16.32 -28.48 14.81
N ASP A 330 -16.22 -27.24 15.27
CA ASP A 330 -15.50 -26.16 14.61
C ASP A 330 -14.02 -26.19 15.02
N GLN A 331 -13.16 -25.54 14.23
CA GLN A 331 -11.73 -25.48 14.48
C GLN A 331 -11.21 -24.05 14.44
N GLU A 332 -10.37 -23.68 15.40
CA GLU A 332 -9.56 -22.47 15.36
C GLU A 332 -8.10 -22.85 15.10
N ILE A 333 -7.51 -22.31 14.03
CA ILE A 333 -6.08 -22.43 13.74
C ILE A 333 -5.42 -21.07 13.95
N TYR A 334 -4.21 -21.08 14.47
CA TYR A 334 -3.41 -19.89 14.78
C TYR A 334 -2.17 -19.86 13.89
N PRO A 335 -2.24 -19.27 12.68
CA PRO A 335 -1.05 -19.07 11.84
C PRO A 335 0.05 -18.24 12.53
N GLY A 336 -0.30 -17.45 13.55
CA GLY A 336 0.63 -16.56 14.24
C GLY A 336 0.80 -15.25 13.47
N ASN A 337 2.04 -14.78 13.36
CA ASN A 337 2.36 -13.55 12.64
C ASN A 337 2.65 -13.84 11.16
N VAL A 338 2.13 -13.01 10.26
CA VAL A 338 2.42 -13.06 8.83
C VAL A 338 3.11 -11.76 8.41
N PRO A 339 4.43 -11.81 8.16
CA PRO A 339 5.19 -10.64 7.75
C PRO A 339 4.68 -10.02 6.44
N GLU A 340 5.04 -8.77 6.18
CA GLU A 340 4.81 -8.12 4.88
C GLU A 340 5.30 -9.01 3.72
N GLY A 341 4.51 -9.04 2.63
CA GLY A 341 4.81 -9.80 1.41
C GLY A 341 4.72 -11.32 1.57
N SER A 342 4.52 -11.83 2.78
CA SER A 342 4.54 -13.26 3.07
C SER A 342 3.17 -13.92 2.94
N SER A 343 3.17 -15.24 2.85
CA SER A 343 1.96 -16.06 2.81
C SER A 343 2.11 -17.29 3.70
N VAL A 344 0.98 -17.76 4.24
CA VAL A 344 0.90 -18.97 5.06
C VAL A 344 -0.35 -19.76 4.70
N GLU A 345 -0.24 -21.08 4.76
CA GLU A 345 -1.37 -21.98 4.57
C GLU A 345 -1.70 -22.68 5.88
N VAL A 346 -2.99 -22.81 6.17
CA VAL A 346 -3.50 -23.58 7.30
C VAL A 346 -4.56 -24.57 6.83
N GLU A 347 -4.65 -25.71 7.52
CA GLU A 347 -5.59 -26.78 7.21
C GLU A 347 -6.45 -27.11 8.45
N ALA A 348 -7.75 -27.34 8.23
CA ALA A 348 -8.68 -27.90 9.20
C ALA A 348 -9.47 -29.06 8.61
N GLU A 349 -9.98 -29.92 9.48
CA GLU A 349 -10.92 -30.97 9.12
C GLU A 349 -12.29 -30.68 9.76
N ILE A 350 -13.33 -30.58 8.95
CA ILE A 350 -14.70 -30.38 9.44
C ILE A 350 -15.59 -31.50 8.98
N LYS A 351 -16.62 -31.81 9.76
CA LYS A 351 -17.60 -32.83 9.41
C LYS A 351 -18.99 -32.22 9.30
N VAL A 352 -19.71 -32.65 8.28
CA VAL A 352 -21.07 -32.20 7.96
C VAL A 352 -22.00 -33.40 8.03
N PRO A 353 -23.13 -33.34 8.76
CA PRO A 353 -24.09 -34.43 8.77
C PRO A 353 -24.70 -34.65 7.38
N LYS A 354 -24.96 -35.91 7.03
CA LYS A 354 -25.58 -36.25 5.76
C LYS A 354 -27.02 -35.77 5.68
N ASN A 355 -27.45 -35.42 4.46
CA ASN A 355 -28.79 -34.94 4.13
C ASN A 355 -29.20 -33.63 4.83
N GLU A 356 -28.25 -32.90 5.42
CA GLU A 356 -28.50 -31.60 6.05
C GLU A 356 -27.91 -30.47 5.18
N ALA A 357 -28.73 -29.45 4.90
CA ALA A 357 -28.29 -28.29 4.14
C ALA A 357 -27.29 -27.47 4.96
N SER A 358 -26.07 -27.34 4.42
CA SER A 358 -24.92 -26.80 5.14
C SER A 358 -24.09 -25.87 4.26
N MET A 359 -23.28 -25.03 4.90
CA MET A 359 -22.27 -24.21 4.25
C MET A 359 -21.01 -24.19 5.12
N ILE A 360 -19.83 -24.14 4.51
CA ILE A 360 -18.57 -24.02 5.24
C ILE A 360 -18.23 -22.53 5.29
N LYS A 361 -17.94 -22.03 6.50
CA LYS A 361 -17.54 -20.65 6.75
C LYS A 361 -16.13 -20.62 7.34
N CYS A 362 -15.29 -19.75 6.80
CA CYS A 362 -13.96 -19.44 7.31
C CYS A 362 -13.91 -17.97 7.71
N VAL A 363 -13.47 -17.67 8.94
CA VAL A 363 -13.30 -16.31 9.44
C VAL A 363 -11.84 -16.09 9.79
N LEU A 364 -11.19 -15.17 9.09
CA LEU A 364 -9.87 -14.66 9.42
C LEU A 364 -10.03 -13.44 10.35
N SER A 365 -9.25 -13.42 11.43
CA SER A 365 -9.16 -12.31 12.39
C SER A 365 -7.73 -12.14 12.86
N GLY A 366 -7.40 -10.97 13.43
CA GLY A 366 -6.08 -10.67 14.00
C GLY A 366 -6.09 -9.40 14.83
N GLU A 367 -4.95 -9.06 15.43
CA GLU A 367 -4.83 -7.92 16.36
C GLU A 367 -4.89 -6.55 15.66
N ASN A 368 -4.40 -6.50 14.42
CA ASN A 368 -4.21 -5.26 13.65
C ASN A 368 -4.74 -5.38 12.20
N ILE A 369 -5.74 -6.23 11.99
CA ILE A 369 -6.40 -6.39 10.68
C ILE A 369 -7.92 -6.36 10.84
N GLU A 370 -8.63 -6.00 9.77
CA GLU A 370 -10.07 -6.20 9.71
C GLU A 370 -10.42 -7.69 9.53
N ASN A 371 -11.51 -8.12 10.14
CA ASN A 371 -11.99 -9.49 10.00
C ASN A 371 -12.44 -9.75 8.56
N LYS A 372 -12.03 -10.89 7.99
CA LYS A 372 -12.47 -11.34 6.66
C LYS A 372 -13.24 -12.64 6.78
N GLU A 373 -14.41 -12.69 6.14
CA GLU A 373 -15.27 -13.86 6.13
C GLU A 373 -15.41 -14.39 4.71
N MET A 374 -15.38 -15.72 4.57
CA MET A 374 -15.69 -16.39 3.32
C MET A 374 -16.54 -17.62 3.57
N THR A 375 -17.37 -17.95 2.58
CA THR A 375 -18.27 -19.08 2.66
C THR A 375 -18.33 -19.86 1.36
N THR A 376 -18.61 -21.15 1.43
CA THR A 376 -19.06 -21.90 0.26
C THR A 376 -20.49 -21.50 -0.09
N GLU A 377 -20.95 -21.88 -1.28
CA GLU A 377 -22.38 -22.01 -1.52
C GLU A 377 -23.01 -23.03 -0.55
N ILE A 378 -24.34 -22.95 -0.40
CA ILE A 378 -25.09 -23.94 0.37
C ILE A 378 -25.08 -25.27 -0.39
N PHE A 379 -24.76 -26.35 0.30
CA PHE A 379 -24.71 -27.70 -0.25
C PHE A 379 -25.43 -28.72 0.65
N THR A 380 -25.63 -29.92 0.14
CA THR A 380 -26.13 -31.08 0.89
C THR A 380 -25.33 -32.30 0.45
N VAL A 381 -24.92 -33.13 1.40
CA VAL A 381 -23.99 -34.26 1.20
C VAL A 381 -24.53 -35.60 1.68
#